data_AF-A0AB39Z5H1-F1
#
_entry.id   AF-A0AB39Z5H1-F1
#
_cell.length_a   1.000
_cell.length_b   1.000
_cell.length_c   1.000
_cell.angle_alpha   90.00
_cell.angle_beta   90.00
_cell.angle_gamma   90.00
#
_symmetry.space_group_name_H-M   'P 1'
#
loop_
_entity.id
_entity.type
_entity.pdbx_description
1 polymer ?
#
loop_
_entity_poly.entity_id
_entity_poly.type
_entity_poly.pdbx_seq_one_letter_code
_entity_poly.pdbx_strand_id
1 'polypeptide(L)' 'MAKSKNHTNHNQNKKAHRNGIKRPLRKRHESTLGMDVKFLINQRYARKGNLSREESVKRYNERIAGQQGKPKPVTL' A
#
# COMPACT_ATOMS: atom_id res chain seq x y z
N MET A 1 -36.42 -45.19 -12.98
CA MET A 1 -35.35 -44.18 -12.80
C MET A 1 -34.90 -44.23 -11.34
N ALA A 2 -33.71 -44.74 -11.03
CA ALA A 2 -33.23 -44.81 -9.65
C ALA A 2 -32.68 -43.44 -9.23
N LYS A 3 -33.07 -42.95 -8.04
CA LYS A 3 -32.60 -41.67 -7.50
C LYS A 3 -31.14 -41.81 -7.05
N SER A 4 -30.26 -40.93 -7.52
CA SER A 4 -28.87 -40.81 -7.06
C SER A 4 -28.75 -39.78 -5.92
N LYS A 5 -27.59 -39.72 -5.25
CA LYS A 5 -27.32 -38.71 -4.22
C LYS A 5 -26.93 -37.39 -4.87
N ASN A 6 -27.66 -36.32 -4.56
CA ASN A 6 -27.51 -35.02 -5.23
C ASN A 6 -26.29 -34.20 -4.76
N HIS A 7 -25.78 -34.42 -3.55
CA HIS A 7 -24.64 -33.65 -3.01
C HIS A 7 -23.89 -34.40 -1.89
N THR A 8 -22.57 -34.23 -1.80
CA THR A 8 -21.74 -34.69 -0.66
C THR A 8 -20.47 -33.86 -0.49
N ASN A 9 -20.14 -33.50 0.76
CA ASN A 9 -18.91 -32.82 1.15
C ASN A 9 -17.86 -33.77 1.79
N HIS A 10 -18.09 -35.09 1.73
CA HIS A 10 -17.36 -36.08 2.55
C HIS A 10 -15.83 -36.06 2.41
N ASN A 11 -15.31 -35.82 1.21
CA ASN A 11 -13.87 -35.89 0.93
C ASN A 11 -13.23 -34.51 0.62
N GLN A 12 -13.98 -33.40 0.70
CA GLN A 12 -13.41 -32.10 0.31
C GLN A 12 -12.36 -31.63 1.30
N ASN A 13 -12.62 -31.77 2.61
CA ASN A 13 -11.65 -31.39 3.64
C ASN A 13 -10.36 -32.20 3.51
N LYS A 14 -10.46 -33.52 3.32
CA LYS A 14 -9.28 -34.39 3.12
C LYS A 14 -8.47 -34.00 1.88
N LYS A 15 -9.12 -33.58 0.79
CA LYS A 15 -8.43 -33.05 -0.41
C LYS A 15 -7.75 -31.71 -0.13
N ALA A 16 -8.44 -30.78 0.53
CA ALA A 16 -7.91 -29.45 0.86
C ALA A 16 -6.67 -29.53 1.77
N HIS A 17 -6.66 -30.47 2.72
CA HIS A 17 -5.54 -30.65 3.64
C HIS A 17 -4.40 -31.52 3.09
N ARG A 18 -4.59 -32.29 2.02
CA ARG A 18 -3.53 -33.13 1.41
C ARG A 18 -2.28 -32.32 1.05
N ASN A 19 -2.47 -31.13 0.48
CA ASN A 19 -1.38 -30.20 0.14
C ASN A 19 -1.30 -29.01 1.12
N GLY A 20 -2.24 -28.93 2.06
CA GLY A 20 -2.41 -27.83 3.01
C GLY A 20 -3.04 -26.57 2.38
N ILE A 21 -3.95 -25.94 3.11
CA ILE A 21 -4.51 -24.63 2.76
C ILE A 21 -3.48 -23.57 3.13
N LYS A 22 -2.81 -23.00 2.12
CA LYS A 22 -1.76 -21.99 2.32
C LYS A 22 -2.37 -20.62 2.62
N ARG A 23 -1.82 -19.93 3.62
CA ARG A 23 -2.19 -18.54 3.96
C ARG A 23 -1.46 -17.57 3.02
N PRO A 24 -2.05 -16.41 2.70
CA PRO A 24 -1.34 -15.37 1.97
C PRO A 24 -0.16 -14.84 2.77
N LEU A 25 0.88 -14.41 2.07
CA LEU A 25 2.09 -13.82 2.68
C LEU A 25 1.85 -12.34 2.98
N ARG A 26 2.30 -11.88 4.16
CA ARG A 26 2.38 -10.45 4.47
C ARG A 26 3.61 -9.86 3.78
N LYS A 27 3.40 -9.04 2.76
CA LYS A 27 4.49 -8.39 2.01
C LYS A 27 4.93 -7.12 2.74
N ARG A 28 6.20 -6.74 2.61
CA ARG A 28 6.69 -5.43 3.08
C ARG A 28 5.99 -4.27 2.36
N HIS A 29 5.59 -4.50 1.10
CA HIS A 29 4.87 -3.55 0.27
C HIS A 29 3.57 -4.20 -0.21
N GLU A 30 2.45 -3.59 0.16
CA GLU A 30 1.11 -4.01 -0.24
C GLU A 30 0.77 -3.56 -1.67
N SER A 31 -0.28 -4.15 -2.24
CA SER A 31 -0.82 -3.71 -3.54
C SER A 31 -1.42 -2.31 -3.44
N THR A 32 -1.25 -1.50 -4.47
CA THR A 32 -1.87 -0.16 -4.58
C THR A 32 -3.19 -0.18 -5.36
N LEU A 33 -3.74 -1.36 -5.64
CA LEU A 33 -5.03 -1.50 -6.33
C LEU A 33 -6.15 -0.94 -5.44
N GLY A 34 -7.01 -0.09 -6.01
CA GLY A 34 -8.10 0.56 -5.27
C GLY A 34 -7.70 1.85 -4.53
N MET A 35 -6.44 2.28 -4.62
CA MET A 35 -6.05 3.62 -4.16
C MET A 35 -6.60 4.70 -5.09
N ASP A 36 -6.86 5.88 -4.55
CA ASP A 36 -7.31 7.03 -5.34
C ASP A 36 -6.31 7.38 -6.45
N VAL A 37 -6.84 7.65 -7.64
CA VAL A 37 -6.05 7.90 -8.84
C VAL A 37 -5.24 9.19 -8.70
N LYS A 38 -5.78 10.23 -8.07
CA LYS A 38 -5.05 11.50 -7.88
C LYS A 38 -3.85 11.30 -6.95
N PHE A 39 -4.04 10.54 -5.88
CA PHE A 39 -2.93 10.15 -5.01
C PHE A 39 -1.85 9.36 -5.76
N LEU A 40 -2.22 8.39 -6.60
CA LEU A 40 -1.25 7.61 -7.37
C LEU A 40 -0.43 8.46 -8.36
N ILE A 41 -1.07 9.42 -9.01
CA ILE A 41 -0.39 10.37 -9.91
C ILE A 41 0.62 11.21 -9.11
N ASN A 42 0.21 11.77 -7.98
CA ASN A 42 1.11 12.55 -7.13
C ASN A 42 2.25 11.70 -6.56
N GLN A 43 1.97 10.47 -6.12
CA GLN A 43 3.00 9.55 -5.62
C GLN A 43 4.07 9.25 -6.68
N ARG A 44 3.68 9.11 -7.96
CA ARG A 44 4.65 8.93 -9.06
C ARG A 44 5.56 10.14 -9.22
N TYR A 45 5.00 11.35 -9.22
CA TYR A 45 5.79 12.57 -9.33
C TYR A 45 6.70 12.80 -8.12
N ALA A 46 6.20 12.57 -6.90
CA ALA A 46 6.99 12.68 -5.68
C ALA A 46 8.20 11.74 -5.70
N ARG A 47 8.00 10.46 -6.05
CA ARG A 47 9.10 9.49 -6.15
C ARG A 47 10.14 9.89 -7.20
N LYS A 48 9.69 10.42 -8.36
CA LYS A 48 10.58 10.89 -9.43
C LYS A 48 11.37 12.14 -9.03
N GLY A 49 10.75 13.05 -8.28
CA GLY A 49 11.34 14.32 -7.84
C GLY A 49 12.12 14.27 -6.53
N ASN A 50 12.24 13.10 -5.90
CA ASN A 50 13.00 12.96 -4.66
C ASN A 50 14.50 13.17 -4.90
N LEU A 51 15.02 14.24 -4.31
CA LEU A 51 16.46 14.52 -4.26
C LEU A 51 17.16 13.56 -3.27
N SER A 52 18.49 13.54 -3.31
CA SER A 52 19.27 12.87 -2.27
C SER A 52 18.90 13.45 -0.89
N ARG A 53 19.00 12.62 0.15
CA ARG A 53 18.62 13.04 1.51
C ARG A 53 19.44 14.25 1.96
N GLU A 54 20.73 14.26 1.66
CA GLU A 54 21.64 15.35 2.03
C GLU A 54 21.23 16.67 1.37
N GLU A 55 20.98 16.66 0.06
CA GLU A 55 20.58 17.86 -0.68
C GLU A 55 19.18 18.35 -0.25
N SER A 56 18.26 17.43 -0.02
CA SER A 56 16.91 17.74 0.47
C SER A 56 16.95 18.45 1.82
N VAL A 57 17.78 17.95 2.75
CA VAL A 57 17.96 18.54 4.09
C VAL A 57 18.60 19.92 4.00
N LYS A 58 19.64 20.09 3.17
CA LYS A 58 20.29 21.38 2.96
C LYS A 58 19.28 22.44 2.46
N ARG A 59 18.55 22.12 1.38
CA ARG A 59 17.52 23.02 0.81
C ARG A 59 16.39 23.32 1.79
N TYR A 60 16.04 22.38 2.67
CA TYR A 60 15.03 22.61 3.70
C TYR A 60 15.52 23.60 4.76
N ASN A 61 16.74 23.40 5.28
CA ASN A 61 17.33 24.28 6.28
C ASN A 61 17.49 25.72 5.76
N GLU A 62 17.91 25.88 4.50
CA GLU A 62 18.00 27.19 3.83
C GLU A 62 16.63 27.89 3.75
N ARG A 63 15.56 27.15 3.42
CA ARG A 63 14.19 27.72 3.39
C ARG A 63 13.70 28.12 4.77
N ILE A 64 13.95 27.29 5.77
CA ILE A 64 13.55 27.58 7.16
C ILE A 64 14.28 28.80 7.69
N ALA A 65 15.59 28.91 7.44
CA ALA A 65 16.37 30.10 7.77
C ALA A 65 15.77 31.37 7.11
N GLY A 66 15.41 31.29 5.82
CA GLY A 66 14.73 32.40 5.10
C GLY A 66 13.27 32.64 5.50
N GLN A 67 12.67 31.77 6.32
CA GLN A 67 11.33 31.96 6.91
C GLN A 67 11.39 32.55 8.32
N GLN A 68 12.57 32.62 8.95
CA GLN A 68 12.70 33.25 10.27
C GLN A 68 12.23 34.72 10.20
N GLY A 69 11.25 35.06 11.04
CA GLY A 69 10.62 36.39 11.09
C GLY A 69 9.35 36.57 10.25
N LYS A 70 8.93 35.58 9.44
CA LYS A 70 7.64 35.63 8.74
C LYS A 70 6.50 35.23 9.68
N PRO A 71 5.33 35.90 9.62
CA PRO A 71 4.17 35.51 10.43
C PRO A 71 3.77 34.08 10.09
N LYS A 72 3.42 33.30 11.10
CA LYS A 72 2.98 31.91 10.92
C LYS A 72 1.72 31.91 10.05
N PRO A 73 1.58 30.95 9.12
CA PRO A 73 0.34 30.81 8.36
C PRO A 73 -0.83 30.66 9.32
N VAL A 74 -1.89 31.42 9.08
CA VAL A 74 -3.11 31.40 9.90
C VAL A 74 -3.64 29.97 9.96
N THR A 75 -3.85 29.48 11.17
CA THR A 75 -4.64 28.26 11.39
C THR A 75 -6.09 28.61 11.09
N LEU A 76 -6.62 28.08 9.99
CA LEU A 76 -8.07 28.08 9.73
C LEU A 76 -8.77 27.16 10.74
#